data_AF-A0A4R4XMX4-F1
#
_entry.id   AF-A0A4R4XMX4-F1
#
_cell.length_a   1.000
_cell.length_b   1.000
_cell.length_c   1.000
_cell.angle_alpha   90.00
_cell.angle_beta   90.00
_cell.angle_gamma   90.00
#
_symmetry.space_group_name_H-M   'P 1'
#
loop_
_entity.id
_entity.type
_entity.pdbx_description
1 polymer ?
#
loop_
_entity_poly.entity_id
_entity_poly.type
_entity_poly.pdbx_seq_one_letter_code
_entity_poly.pdbx_strand_id
1 'polypeptide(L)'
;MRHAVQSSAVWSRAALFGGLAVLAAVPPVVAAVRTSSARPASHQAAALSDRPRVDVPRVVEYRGLRVTVPAGWEVHDLDRDPARCVRYDRHAVYLGRPGPQPDCPARLVGRTEAVHIQPADRTRTAGHGRASRTVVHGSQLATFELPQTVDHEARLTVPEADVTIAGVYGTDPAALQQMLRNIRLSAASNVGSRASMPSMPSVPSTPSTPSRPSVPPVPDVPPVPSVPPAPPAPSMARAGLAAPVPSVPPPPSVPSVPSMPSEQDMPHGRPEKSDAAAPPLLDRRPWVRGKGFDTCTAPSLAAMKAWRPSFKVTNIYIGGAARGCAQPNLTKRWVREVRDMGYRITPTYVGLQAPCSSRPQQFTAKNAASQGARSAVDAARKARRLGIPKGAPIYYDMEAYKSKNPGCKAAVLRFVDNWVRRLKKTGYEPSLYSSVKSGIRDVGRADGISKPVAVWFANWDGRAKVYGDPFMPDHWWSPHRRIKQYRGGHRETHGGVTINIDSNIVDGRVY
;
A
#
# COMPACT_ATOMS: atom_id res chain seq x y z
N MET A 1 38.25 30.29 -47.31
CA MET A 1 37.24 30.15 -48.38
C MET A 1 35.93 30.75 -47.89
N ARG A 2 35.50 31.85 -48.54
CA ARG A 2 34.15 32.47 -48.67
C ARG A 2 33.11 32.26 -47.55
N HIS A 3 32.30 33.22 -47.08
CA HIS A 3 32.20 34.69 -47.03
C HIS A 3 30.88 34.98 -46.27
N ALA A 4 30.85 35.98 -45.38
CA ALA A 4 29.72 36.85 -44.95
C ALA A 4 30.01 37.34 -43.49
N VAL A 5 30.61 38.50 -43.19
CA VAL A 5 30.19 39.93 -43.32
C VAL A 5 29.03 40.28 -42.36
N GLN A 6 29.32 40.80 -41.15
CA GLN A 6 29.30 42.23 -40.67
C GLN A 6 27.90 42.90 -40.65
N SER A 7 27.39 43.51 -39.56
CA SER A 7 27.80 44.80 -38.92
C SER A 7 27.00 44.97 -37.58
N SER A 8 27.51 45.46 -36.43
CA SER A 8 27.96 46.83 -36.00
C SER A 8 26.84 47.90 -36.15
N ALA A 9 26.52 48.88 -35.28
CA ALA A 9 27.01 49.45 -34.01
C ALA A 9 25.96 50.51 -33.51
N VAL A 10 25.69 50.67 -32.20
CA VAL A 10 26.03 51.80 -31.25
C VAL A 10 25.41 53.20 -31.63
N TRP A 11 24.75 54.02 -30.78
CA TRP A 11 25.19 55.03 -29.76
C TRP A 11 23.90 55.76 -29.23
N SER A 12 23.61 55.97 -27.93
CA SER A 12 24.09 56.97 -26.92
C SER A 12 23.89 58.48 -27.20
N ARG A 13 23.26 59.18 -26.22
CA ARG A 13 23.31 60.62 -25.77
C ARG A 13 21.88 61.18 -25.52
N ALA A 14 21.44 61.75 -24.38
CA ALA A 14 21.93 62.68 -23.35
C ALA A 14 21.69 64.20 -23.64
N ALA A 15 21.12 64.90 -22.63
CA ALA A 15 21.07 66.36 -22.37
C ALA A 15 19.98 67.19 -23.09
N LEU A 16 19.39 68.32 -22.63
CA LEU A 16 19.60 69.35 -21.59
C LEU A 16 18.29 70.13 -21.29
N PHE A 17 18.17 70.63 -20.05
CA PHE A 17 17.66 71.93 -19.51
C PHE A 17 16.65 72.84 -20.25
N GLY A 18 15.71 73.40 -19.44
CA GLY A 18 15.44 74.86 -19.39
C GLY A 18 13.97 75.33 -19.35
N GLY A 19 13.58 76.09 -18.31
CA GLY A 19 12.46 77.05 -18.39
C GLY A 19 11.60 77.27 -17.12
N LEU A 20 11.87 78.34 -16.37
CA LEU A 20 11.08 78.90 -15.25
C LEU A 20 9.84 79.71 -15.74
N ALA A 21 8.74 79.73 -14.96
CA ALA A 21 8.06 80.94 -14.43
C ALA A 21 6.74 80.60 -13.66
N VAL A 22 6.69 80.77 -12.33
CA VAL A 22 6.03 81.87 -11.53
C VAL A 22 4.54 81.63 -11.16
N LEU A 23 4.37 81.27 -9.87
CA LEU A 23 3.40 81.70 -8.84
C LEU A 23 1.92 82.03 -9.18
N ALA A 24 1.00 81.35 -8.48
CA ALA A 24 -0.13 81.97 -7.79
C ALA A 24 -0.64 81.08 -6.64
N ALA A 25 -0.90 81.69 -5.47
CA ALA A 25 -1.28 81.05 -4.23
C ALA A 25 -2.81 80.94 -4.02
N VAL A 26 -3.20 79.79 -3.46
CA VAL A 26 -4.37 79.31 -2.67
C VAL A 26 -5.57 80.26 -2.40
N PRO A 27 -6.81 79.70 -2.46
CA PRO A 27 -7.70 79.66 -1.28
C PRO A 27 -8.37 78.26 -1.06
N PRO A 28 -9.07 78.03 0.08
CA PRO A 28 -9.02 76.78 0.85
C PRO A 28 -10.07 75.73 0.46
N VAL A 29 -9.77 74.44 0.69
CA VAL A 29 -10.78 73.38 0.64
C VAL A 29 -11.13 72.93 2.05
N VAL A 30 -12.39 73.20 2.39
CA VAL A 30 -13.14 72.77 3.56
C VAL A 30 -13.10 71.24 3.71
N ALA A 31 -12.71 70.76 4.89
CA ALA A 31 -12.80 69.36 5.26
C ALA A 31 -14.27 68.92 5.40
N ALA A 32 -14.81 68.25 4.40
CA ALA A 32 -16.07 67.55 4.50
C ALA A 32 -15.85 66.16 5.12
N VAL A 33 -16.34 65.99 6.35
CA VAL A 33 -16.51 64.71 7.03
C VAL A 33 -17.38 63.80 6.16
N ARG A 34 -16.80 62.72 5.63
CA ARG A 34 -17.55 61.57 5.11
C ARG A 34 -17.50 60.46 6.14
N THR A 35 -18.65 60.26 6.78
CA THR A 35 -18.98 59.08 7.58
C THR A 35 -18.80 57.82 6.73
N SER A 36 -17.80 57.01 7.07
CA SER A 36 -17.62 55.70 6.46
C SER A 36 -18.67 54.76 7.03
N SER A 37 -19.60 54.33 6.20
CA SER A 37 -20.61 53.33 6.52
C SER A 37 -19.93 52.05 7.02
N ALA A 38 -20.21 51.68 8.27
CA ALA A 38 -19.79 50.44 8.87
C ALA A 38 -20.28 49.24 8.03
N ARG A 39 -19.35 48.43 7.52
CA ARG A 39 -19.67 47.09 6.99
C ARG A 39 -20.00 46.17 8.18
N PRO A 40 -21.05 45.33 8.10
CA PRO A 40 -21.38 44.43 9.19
C PRO A 40 -20.27 43.39 9.38
N ALA A 41 -19.80 43.28 10.61
CA ALA A 41 -18.94 42.21 11.08
C ALA A 41 -19.75 40.92 11.17
N SER A 42 -19.76 40.11 10.11
CA SER A 42 -20.33 38.76 10.16
C SER A 42 -19.78 37.84 9.07
N HIS A 43 -18.45 37.76 8.90
CA HIS A 43 -17.82 36.70 8.09
C HIS A 43 -16.39 36.36 8.59
N GLN A 44 -16.25 36.10 9.88
CA GLN A 44 -15.09 35.37 10.43
C GLN A 44 -15.56 34.29 11.43
N ALA A 45 -16.50 33.45 10.99
CA ALA A 45 -16.87 32.22 11.68
C ALA A 45 -17.54 31.23 10.71
N ALA A 46 -16.94 30.99 9.54
CA ALA A 46 -17.40 29.96 8.61
C ALA A 46 -16.27 29.53 7.65
N ALA A 47 -15.14 29.11 8.22
CA ALA A 47 -14.09 28.41 7.48
C ALA A 47 -13.72 27.13 8.23
N LEU A 48 -14.73 26.32 8.52
CA LEU A 48 -14.59 24.92 8.91
C LEU A 48 -15.57 24.13 8.05
N SER A 49 -15.03 23.16 7.31
CA SER A 49 -15.74 22.13 6.53
C SER A 49 -16.26 22.53 5.15
N ASP A 50 -15.36 22.64 4.17
CA ASP A 50 -15.71 22.24 2.80
C ASP A 50 -15.54 20.70 2.69
N ARG A 51 -16.43 19.99 3.38
CA ARG A 51 -16.79 18.62 2.99
C ARG A 51 -17.94 18.77 1.99
N PRO A 52 -17.98 17.99 0.90
CA PRO A 52 -19.15 18.02 0.01
C PRO A 52 -20.40 17.83 0.87
N ARG A 53 -21.39 18.71 0.75
CA ARG A 53 -22.66 18.62 1.51
C ARG A 53 -23.26 17.24 1.27
N VAL A 54 -23.10 16.35 2.25
CA VAL A 54 -23.72 15.01 2.23
C VAL A 54 -25.19 15.14 2.68
N ASP A 55 -25.62 16.31 3.16
CA ASP A 55 -26.89 16.51 3.86
C ASP A 55 -28.13 16.67 2.95
N VAL A 56 -28.00 16.47 1.64
CA VAL A 56 -29.11 16.53 0.68
C VAL A 56 -29.24 15.19 -0.05
N PRO A 57 -30.45 14.64 -0.24
CA PRO A 57 -30.64 13.45 -1.07
C PRO A 57 -30.10 13.69 -2.48
N ARG A 58 -29.43 12.68 -3.05
CA ARG A 58 -28.85 12.79 -4.39
C ARG A 58 -29.20 11.58 -5.23
N VAL A 59 -29.33 11.81 -6.52
CA VAL A 59 -29.60 10.75 -7.49
C VAL A 59 -28.29 10.34 -8.14
N VAL A 60 -28.00 9.04 -8.16
CA VAL A 60 -26.85 8.46 -8.87
C VAL A 60 -27.32 7.47 -9.91
N GLU A 61 -26.62 7.40 -11.04
CA GLU A 61 -26.93 6.45 -12.11
C GLU A 61 -25.82 5.41 -12.25
N TYR A 62 -26.20 4.14 -12.37
CA TYR A 62 -25.28 3.04 -12.58
C TYR A 62 -25.92 1.96 -13.46
N ARG A 63 -25.34 1.72 -14.64
CA ARG A 63 -25.78 0.67 -15.60
C ARG A 63 -27.29 0.66 -15.87
N GLY A 64 -27.89 1.84 -16.06
CA GLY A 64 -29.32 1.98 -16.34
C GLY A 64 -30.22 1.94 -15.09
N LEU A 65 -29.66 1.87 -13.88
CA LEU A 65 -30.40 2.13 -12.64
C LEU A 65 -30.19 3.56 -12.17
N ARG A 66 -31.29 4.23 -11.84
CA ARG A 66 -31.34 5.48 -11.09
C ARG A 66 -31.61 5.18 -9.62
N VAL A 67 -30.70 5.60 -8.76
CA VAL A 67 -30.72 5.31 -7.32
C VAL A 67 -30.79 6.62 -6.55
N THR A 68 -31.88 6.81 -5.82
CA THR A 68 -32.01 7.94 -4.88
C THR A 68 -31.29 7.60 -3.59
N VAL A 69 -30.17 8.25 -3.36
CA VAL A 69 -29.34 8.09 -2.17
C VAL A 69 -29.82 9.05 -1.08
N PRO A 70 -30.16 8.55 0.13
CA PRO A 70 -30.60 9.40 1.23
C PRO A 70 -29.57 10.46 1.62
N ALA A 71 -30.03 11.55 2.24
CA ALA A 71 -29.15 12.52 2.88
C ALA A 71 -28.28 11.82 3.95
N GLY A 72 -27.04 12.25 4.08
CA GLY A 72 -26.03 11.70 5.00
C GLY A 72 -25.28 10.47 4.47
N TRP A 73 -25.71 9.87 3.35
CA TRP A 73 -25.08 8.66 2.81
C TRP A 73 -23.91 8.96 1.87
N GLU A 74 -22.79 8.27 2.10
CA GLU A 74 -21.63 8.32 1.22
C GLU A 74 -21.92 7.56 -0.10
N VAL A 75 -21.30 7.97 -1.22
CA VAL A 75 -21.36 7.25 -2.50
C VAL A 75 -19.93 7.03 -2.97
N HIS A 76 -19.59 5.79 -3.27
CA HIS A 76 -18.26 5.38 -3.69
C HIS A 76 -18.32 4.63 -5.02
N ASP A 77 -17.63 5.16 -6.02
CA ASP A 77 -17.45 4.54 -7.33
C ASP A 77 -16.19 3.66 -7.31
N LEU A 78 -16.39 2.35 -7.17
CA LEU A 78 -15.34 1.33 -7.10
C LEU A 78 -14.69 1.07 -8.46
N ASP A 79 -15.38 1.34 -9.56
CA ASP A 79 -14.81 1.22 -10.90
C ASP A 79 -13.73 2.32 -11.10
N ARG A 80 -13.89 3.48 -10.44
CA ARG A 80 -12.88 4.56 -10.38
C ARG A 80 -11.87 4.43 -9.24
N ASP A 81 -12.28 3.98 -8.06
CA ASP A 81 -11.42 3.76 -6.88
C ASP A 81 -11.46 2.28 -6.42
N PRO A 82 -10.83 1.36 -7.17
CA PRO A 82 -10.90 -0.08 -6.87
C PRO A 82 -10.17 -0.47 -5.58
N ALA A 83 -9.40 0.45 -4.99
CA ALA A 83 -8.77 0.27 -3.68
C ALA A 83 -9.70 0.66 -2.53
N ARG A 84 -10.88 1.24 -2.77
CA ARG A 84 -11.85 1.56 -1.73
C ARG A 84 -12.39 0.29 -1.08
N CYS A 85 -12.42 0.27 0.24
CA CYS A 85 -13.10 -0.81 0.96
C CYS A 85 -14.61 -0.63 0.90
N VAL A 86 -15.32 -1.70 0.56
CA VAL A 86 -16.77 -1.80 0.78
C VAL A 86 -16.98 -2.00 2.28
N ARG A 87 -17.59 -1.02 2.92
CA ARG A 87 -17.87 -1.01 4.36
C ARG A 87 -19.37 -1.05 4.60
N TYR A 88 -19.79 -2.08 5.32
CA TYR A 88 -21.18 -2.35 5.71
C TYR A 88 -21.54 -1.80 7.10
N ASP A 89 -20.58 -1.16 7.76
CA ASP A 89 -20.73 -0.53 9.08
C ASP A 89 -20.95 1.00 8.98
N ARG A 90 -21.29 1.51 7.80
CA ARG A 90 -21.59 2.93 7.55
C ARG A 90 -22.64 3.08 6.46
N HIS A 91 -23.47 4.12 6.56
CA HIS A 91 -24.41 4.50 5.52
C HIS A 91 -23.71 4.90 4.21
N ALA A 92 -23.71 3.99 3.24
CA ALA A 92 -23.00 4.18 1.99
C ALA A 92 -23.59 3.37 0.83
N VAL A 93 -23.43 3.93 -0.37
CA VAL A 93 -23.71 3.27 -1.65
C VAL A 93 -22.41 3.03 -2.40
N TYR A 94 -22.14 1.79 -2.75
CA TYR A 94 -20.97 1.38 -3.53
C TYR A 94 -21.40 0.98 -4.94
N LEU A 95 -20.76 1.52 -5.96
CA LEU A 95 -21.05 1.26 -7.36
C LEU A 95 -19.83 0.60 -8.02
N GLY A 96 -19.97 -0.56 -8.64
CA GLY A 96 -18.86 -1.26 -9.32
C GLY A 96 -18.30 -2.45 -8.56
N ARG A 97 -17.20 -3.02 -9.08
CA ARG A 97 -16.54 -4.17 -8.43
C ARG A 97 -15.37 -3.72 -7.56
N PRO A 98 -15.30 -4.12 -6.28
CA PRO A 98 -14.10 -3.87 -5.50
C PRO A 98 -12.89 -4.57 -6.15
N GLY A 99 -11.74 -3.91 -6.13
CA GLY A 99 -10.49 -4.51 -6.60
C GLY A 99 -10.09 -5.71 -5.74
N PRO A 100 -9.09 -6.51 -6.19
CA PRO A 100 -8.65 -7.71 -5.46
C PRO A 100 -7.92 -7.42 -4.13
N GLN A 101 -7.58 -6.15 -3.87
CA GLN A 101 -6.89 -5.70 -2.66
C GLN A 101 -7.52 -4.39 -2.15
N PRO A 102 -8.79 -4.43 -1.70
CA PRO A 102 -9.44 -3.24 -1.17
C PRO A 102 -8.80 -2.84 0.17
N ASP A 103 -8.74 -1.54 0.44
CA ASP A 103 -8.10 -0.91 1.59
C ASP A 103 -8.96 -1.04 2.86
N CYS A 104 -9.30 -2.27 3.22
CA CYS A 104 -10.21 -2.54 4.32
C CYS A 104 -9.55 -2.41 5.70
N PRO A 105 -10.25 -1.79 6.68
CA PRO A 105 -9.91 -1.96 8.08
C PRO A 105 -9.91 -3.45 8.44
N ALA A 106 -8.93 -3.91 9.22
CA ALA A 106 -8.77 -5.33 9.50
C ALA A 106 -9.86 -5.92 10.42
N ARG A 107 -10.69 -5.06 11.02
CA ARG A 107 -11.91 -5.43 11.75
C ARG A 107 -12.97 -4.39 11.45
N LEU A 108 -14.03 -4.80 10.78
CA LEU A 108 -15.27 -4.04 10.64
C LEU A 108 -16.25 -4.66 11.64
N VAL A 109 -16.74 -3.87 12.58
CA VAL A 109 -17.71 -4.30 13.60
C VAL A 109 -18.91 -3.37 13.49
N GLY A 110 -20.09 -3.95 13.50
CA GLY A 110 -21.34 -3.24 13.23
C GLY A 110 -21.84 -3.47 11.81
N ARG A 111 -23.16 -3.48 11.66
CA ARG A 111 -23.86 -3.42 10.38
C ARG A 111 -24.87 -2.29 10.47
N THR A 112 -25.00 -1.57 9.39
CA THR A 112 -26.02 -0.55 9.17
C THR A 112 -26.43 -0.64 7.71
N GLU A 113 -27.34 0.22 7.31
CA GLU A 113 -27.90 0.23 5.98
C GLU A 113 -26.82 0.68 5.00
N ALA A 114 -26.42 -0.24 4.12
CA ALA A 114 -25.46 0.03 3.05
C ALA A 114 -25.84 -0.78 1.82
N VAL A 115 -25.59 -0.22 0.64
CA VAL A 115 -25.96 -0.83 -0.63
C VAL A 115 -24.75 -0.95 -1.54
N HIS A 116 -24.52 -2.13 -2.10
CA HIS A 116 -23.49 -2.39 -3.09
C HIS A 116 -24.12 -2.87 -4.39
N ILE A 117 -23.97 -2.08 -5.46
CA ILE A 117 -24.47 -2.37 -6.80
C ILE A 117 -23.29 -2.71 -7.69
N GLN A 118 -23.28 -3.92 -8.24
CA GLN A 118 -22.19 -4.41 -9.09
C GLN A 118 -22.75 -5.10 -10.35
N PRO A 119 -21.95 -5.26 -11.42
CA PRO A 119 -22.35 -6.05 -12.59
C PRO A 119 -22.66 -7.50 -12.20
N ALA A 120 -23.70 -8.07 -12.79
CA ALA A 120 -24.14 -9.44 -12.50
C ALA A 120 -23.01 -10.45 -12.78
N ASP A 121 -22.73 -11.31 -11.79
CA ASP A 121 -21.74 -12.38 -11.96
C ASP A 121 -22.38 -13.56 -12.71
N ARG A 122 -22.13 -13.64 -14.02
CA ARG A 122 -22.57 -14.77 -14.86
C ARG A 122 -21.75 -16.05 -14.67
N THR A 123 -20.69 -16.01 -13.85
CA THR A 123 -19.68 -17.09 -13.73
C THR A 123 -19.36 -17.53 -12.30
N ARG A 124 -20.04 -17.02 -11.27
CA ARG A 124 -19.84 -17.47 -9.88
C ARG A 124 -21.00 -18.35 -9.42
N THR A 125 -20.73 -19.65 -9.27
CA THR A 125 -21.43 -20.50 -8.32
C THR A 125 -21.33 -19.88 -6.92
N ALA A 126 -22.46 -19.90 -6.21
CA ALA A 126 -22.66 -19.24 -4.92
C ALA A 126 -21.48 -19.46 -3.95
N GLY A 127 -20.73 -18.39 -3.68
CA GLY A 127 -19.62 -18.40 -2.74
C GLY A 127 -19.75 -17.25 -1.74
N HIS A 128 -19.97 -17.61 -0.48
CA HIS A 128 -20.05 -16.78 0.74
C HIS A 128 -21.33 -15.96 0.95
N GLY A 129 -22.17 -16.45 1.87
CA GLY A 129 -23.46 -15.89 2.28
C GLY A 129 -24.60 -16.70 1.71
N ARG A 130 -25.37 -17.39 2.56
CA ARG A 130 -26.50 -18.26 2.21
C ARG A 130 -27.75 -17.44 1.85
N ALA A 131 -27.58 -16.20 1.38
CA ALA A 131 -28.67 -15.38 0.90
C ALA A 131 -29.11 -15.90 -0.48
N SER A 132 -30.34 -16.38 -0.57
CA SER A 132 -30.96 -16.78 -1.83
C SER A 132 -30.87 -15.63 -2.83
N ARG A 133 -30.39 -15.90 -4.05
CA ARG A 133 -30.34 -14.88 -5.11
C ARG A 133 -31.75 -14.70 -5.64
N THR A 134 -32.46 -13.67 -5.18
CA THR A 134 -33.78 -13.35 -5.69
C THR A 134 -33.64 -12.56 -6.99
N VAL A 135 -34.31 -13.00 -8.05
CA VAL A 135 -34.44 -12.21 -9.28
C VAL A 135 -35.62 -11.26 -9.09
N VAL A 136 -35.38 -9.96 -9.26
CA VAL A 136 -36.41 -8.91 -9.13
C VAL A 136 -36.32 -8.03 -10.37
N HIS A 137 -37.40 -7.98 -11.14
CA HIS A 137 -37.48 -7.10 -12.30
C HIS A 137 -37.46 -5.63 -11.88
N GLY A 138 -36.92 -4.76 -12.71
CA GLY A 138 -36.78 -3.34 -12.36
C GLY A 138 -38.11 -2.65 -12.05
N SER A 139 -39.22 -3.10 -12.65
CA SER A 139 -40.59 -2.65 -12.35
C SER A 139 -41.10 -3.10 -10.99
N GLN A 140 -40.55 -4.19 -10.43
CA GLN A 140 -40.97 -4.80 -9.18
C GLN A 140 -40.16 -4.31 -7.97
N LEU A 141 -39.05 -3.58 -8.17
CA LEU A 141 -38.24 -3.04 -7.07
C LEU A 141 -39.03 -2.11 -6.13
N ALA A 142 -40.02 -1.39 -6.67
CA ALA A 142 -40.88 -0.48 -5.90
C ALA A 142 -41.80 -1.22 -4.91
N THR A 143 -42.21 -2.44 -5.25
CA THR A 143 -43.19 -3.23 -4.50
C THR A 143 -42.58 -4.44 -3.82
N PHE A 144 -41.30 -4.73 -4.08
CA PHE A 144 -40.56 -5.80 -3.44
C PHE A 144 -40.47 -5.58 -1.92
N GLU A 145 -40.87 -6.58 -1.14
CA GLU A 145 -40.74 -6.57 0.31
C GLU A 145 -39.48 -7.32 0.72
N LEU A 146 -38.59 -6.65 1.46
CA LEU A 146 -37.39 -7.29 1.99
C LEU A 146 -37.74 -8.31 3.06
N PRO A 147 -37.41 -9.60 2.86
CA PRO A 147 -37.53 -10.57 3.93
C PRO A 147 -36.51 -10.24 5.03
N GLN A 148 -36.95 -10.31 6.29
CA GLN A 148 -36.03 -10.27 7.43
C GLN A 148 -35.23 -11.58 7.45
N THR A 149 -33.92 -11.47 7.27
CA THR A 149 -33.00 -12.60 7.23
C THR A 149 -32.09 -12.55 8.45
N VAL A 150 -31.73 -13.72 8.99
CA VAL A 150 -30.77 -13.82 10.10
C VAL A 150 -29.41 -13.18 9.78
N ASP A 151 -29.06 -13.11 8.48
CA ASP A 151 -27.82 -12.52 8.00
C ASP A 151 -27.90 -11.00 7.82
N HIS A 152 -29.06 -10.38 8.05
CA HIS A 152 -29.33 -8.95 7.83
C HIS A 152 -28.84 -8.46 6.45
N GLU A 153 -29.07 -9.29 5.43
CA GLU A 153 -28.58 -9.08 4.06
C GLU A 153 -29.62 -9.56 3.04
N ALA A 154 -29.73 -8.82 1.94
CA ALA A 154 -30.53 -9.16 0.77
C ALA A 154 -29.68 -9.04 -0.50
N ARG A 155 -29.83 -10.00 -1.42
CA ARG A 155 -29.13 -10.01 -2.71
C ARG A 155 -30.13 -10.17 -3.85
N LEU A 156 -30.32 -9.08 -4.61
CA LEU A 156 -31.28 -9.00 -5.71
C LEU A 156 -30.53 -8.94 -7.04
N THR A 157 -30.92 -9.75 -8.01
CA THR A 157 -30.45 -9.63 -9.39
C THR A 157 -31.50 -8.89 -10.21
N VAL A 158 -31.10 -7.83 -10.91
CA VAL A 158 -31.97 -7.04 -11.80
C VAL A 158 -31.50 -7.27 -13.23
N PRO A 159 -32.13 -8.21 -13.98
CA PRO A 159 -31.64 -8.64 -15.28
C PRO A 159 -31.59 -7.51 -16.32
N GLU A 160 -32.54 -6.58 -16.29
CA GLU A 160 -32.69 -5.50 -17.27
C GLU A 160 -31.50 -4.53 -17.26
N ALA A 161 -30.82 -4.41 -16.12
CA ALA A 161 -29.63 -3.58 -15.94
C ALA A 161 -28.33 -4.41 -15.89
N ASP A 162 -28.41 -5.75 -15.96
CA ASP A 162 -27.28 -6.68 -15.79
C ASP A 162 -26.50 -6.41 -14.48
N VAL A 163 -27.22 -6.22 -13.37
CA VAL A 163 -26.63 -5.92 -12.05
C VAL A 163 -27.10 -6.85 -10.94
N THR A 164 -26.28 -6.96 -9.90
CA THR A 164 -26.63 -7.50 -8.59
C THR A 164 -26.56 -6.38 -7.55
N ILE A 165 -27.65 -6.21 -6.80
CA ILE A 165 -27.76 -5.30 -5.67
C ILE A 165 -27.63 -6.13 -4.40
N ALA A 166 -26.58 -5.88 -3.61
CA ALA A 166 -26.41 -6.41 -2.26
C ALA A 166 -26.73 -5.30 -1.26
N GLY A 167 -27.82 -5.46 -0.51
CA GLY A 167 -28.21 -4.57 0.58
C GLY A 167 -27.94 -5.25 1.91
N VAL A 168 -27.36 -4.51 2.85
CA VAL A 168 -27.22 -4.91 4.25
C VAL A 168 -27.97 -3.90 5.12
N TYR A 169 -28.45 -4.33 6.27
CA TYR A 169 -29.14 -3.48 7.23
C TYR A 169 -28.70 -3.78 8.67
N GLY A 170 -29.00 -2.86 9.59
CA GLY A 170 -28.83 -3.07 11.01
C GLY A 170 -29.96 -3.91 11.60
N THR A 171 -30.53 -3.47 12.72
CA THR A 171 -31.67 -4.15 13.36
C THR A 171 -32.99 -3.97 12.61
N ASP A 172 -33.13 -2.90 11.83
CA ASP A 172 -34.35 -2.53 11.11
C ASP A 172 -34.10 -2.39 9.59
N PRO A 173 -34.77 -3.18 8.73
CA PRO A 173 -34.62 -3.06 7.29
C PRO A 173 -35.32 -1.83 6.68
N ALA A 174 -36.10 -1.04 7.43
CA ALA A 174 -36.96 0.02 6.88
C ALA A 174 -36.22 1.03 5.99
N ALA A 175 -35.03 1.46 6.38
CA ALA A 175 -34.24 2.40 5.58
C ALA A 175 -33.69 1.75 4.30
N LEU A 176 -33.27 0.48 4.35
CA LEU A 176 -32.88 -0.27 3.14
C LEU A 176 -34.09 -0.52 2.23
N GLN A 177 -35.24 -0.87 2.80
CA GLN A 177 -36.52 -1.05 2.11
C GLN A 177 -36.91 0.24 1.36
N GLN A 178 -36.86 1.38 2.04
CA GLN A 178 -37.14 2.68 1.44
C GLN A 178 -36.17 3.01 0.31
N MET A 179 -34.89 2.64 0.45
CA MET A 179 -33.92 2.84 -0.61
C MET A 179 -34.25 2.00 -1.85
N LEU A 180 -34.51 0.70 -1.68
CA LEU A 180 -34.89 -0.18 -2.80
C LEU A 180 -36.16 0.30 -3.50
N ARG A 181 -37.16 0.75 -2.73
CA ARG A 181 -38.42 1.30 -3.28
C ARG A 181 -38.22 2.50 -4.18
N ASN A 182 -37.12 3.25 -4.01
CA ASN A 182 -36.78 4.43 -4.78
C ASN A 182 -35.79 4.17 -5.91
N ILE A 183 -35.35 2.92 -6.10
CA ILE A 183 -34.58 2.53 -7.28
C ILE A 183 -35.52 2.42 -8.47
N ARG A 184 -35.13 3.04 -9.58
CA ARG A 184 -35.87 2.99 -10.84
C ARG A 184 -34.91 2.58 -11.94
N LEU A 185 -35.40 1.85 -12.94
CA LEU A 185 -34.72 1.83 -14.22
C LEU A 185 -34.75 3.25 -14.78
N SER A 186 -33.60 3.80 -15.15
CA SER A 186 -33.57 5.00 -15.97
C SER A 186 -34.33 4.66 -17.24
N ALA A 187 -35.29 5.51 -17.63
CA ALA A 187 -35.85 5.43 -18.97
C ALA A 187 -34.64 5.40 -19.91
N ALA A 188 -34.51 4.33 -20.69
CA ALA A 188 -33.57 4.33 -21.78
C ALA A 188 -33.83 5.65 -22.52
N SER A 189 -32.79 6.48 -22.70
CA SER A 189 -32.83 7.38 -23.84
C SER A 189 -33.23 6.50 -25.00
N ASN A 190 -34.43 6.73 -25.52
CA ASN A 190 -34.89 6.14 -26.76
C ASN A 190 -33.91 6.62 -27.83
N VAL A 191 -32.81 5.91 -27.97
CA VAL A 191 -31.94 5.90 -29.13
C VAL A 191 -31.94 4.44 -29.59
N GLY A 192 -33.00 4.11 -30.33
CA GLY A 192 -32.90 3.10 -31.38
C GLY A 192 -33.39 1.68 -31.09
N SER A 193 -34.64 1.50 -30.65
CA SER A 193 -35.45 0.39 -31.20
C SER A 193 -36.42 0.94 -32.26
N ARG A 194 -35.84 1.41 -33.37
CA ARG A 194 -36.42 1.38 -34.71
C ARG A 194 -35.35 1.83 -35.71
N ALA A 195 -34.50 0.89 -36.12
CA ALA A 195 -33.83 0.96 -37.40
C ALA A 195 -34.20 -0.34 -38.12
N SER A 196 -34.95 -0.18 -39.20
CA SER A 196 -35.13 -1.17 -40.25
C SER A 196 -33.81 -1.86 -40.53
N MET A 197 -33.86 -3.18 -40.69
CA MET A 197 -32.76 -3.94 -41.28
C MET A 197 -32.33 -3.26 -42.59
N PRO A 198 -31.06 -2.88 -42.75
CA PRO A 198 -30.49 -2.79 -44.08
C PRO A 198 -30.35 -4.23 -44.59
N SER A 199 -31.00 -4.51 -45.71
CA SER A 199 -30.76 -5.69 -46.53
C SER A 199 -29.25 -5.86 -46.72
N MET A 200 -28.70 -6.99 -46.28
CA MET A 200 -27.34 -7.36 -46.68
C MET A 200 -27.31 -7.59 -48.19
N PRO A 201 -26.32 -7.04 -48.92
CA PRO A 201 -26.06 -7.50 -50.28
C PRO A 201 -25.56 -8.95 -50.22
N SER A 202 -26.15 -9.79 -51.07
CA SER A 202 -25.81 -11.19 -51.28
C SER A 202 -24.31 -11.33 -51.60
N VAL A 203 -23.56 -11.99 -50.71
CA VAL A 203 -22.21 -12.47 -51.01
C VAL A 203 -22.33 -13.89 -51.58
N PRO A 204 -21.59 -14.26 -52.64
CA PRO A 204 -21.80 -15.52 -53.34
C PRO A 204 -21.41 -16.73 -52.48
N SER A 205 -22.18 -17.80 -52.60
CA SER A 205 -21.88 -19.11 -52.03
C SER A 205 -20.50 -19.59 -52.46
N THR A 206 -19.60 -19.80 -51.49
CA THR A 206 -18.40 -20.63 -51.67
C THR A 206 -18.59 -21.96 -50.94
N PRO A 207 -17.98 -23.05 -51.44
CA PRO A 207 -18.54 -24.39 -51.34
C PRO A 207 -18.30 -25.04 -49.97
N SER A 208 -19.21 -25.96 -49.63
CA SER A 208 -19.20 -26.82 -48.45
C SER A 208 -17.83 -27.49 -48.24
N THR A 209 -17.19 -27.18 -47.11
CA THR A 209 -16.08 -28.00 -46.59
C THR A 209 -16.63 -29.35 -46.09
N PRO A 210 -15.96 -30.48 -46.39
CA PRO A 210 -16.46 -31.81 -46.10
C PRO A 210 -16.40 -32.15 -44.61
N SER A 211 -17.32 -33.01 -44.19
CA SER A 211 -17.43 -33.58 -42.85
C SER A 211 -16.11 -34.20 -42.38
N ARG A 212 -15.75 -33.87 -41.14
CA ARG A 212 -14.56 -34.36 -40.42
C ARG A 212 -14.60 -35.90 -40.33
N PRO A 213 -13.52 -36.63 -40.71
CA PRO A 213 -13.46 -38.07 -40.51
C PRO A 213 -13.32 -38.41 -39.02
N SER A 214 -14.04 -39.46 -38.61
CA SER A 214 -13.97 -40.05 -37.27
C SER A 214 -12.56 -40.51 -36.93
N VAL A 215 -12.08 -40.11 -35.75
CA VAL A 215 -10.75 -40.47 -35.22
C VAL A 215 -10.78 -41.94 -34.79
N PRO A 216 -9.84 -42.80 -35.25
CA PRO A 216 -9.73 -44.18 -34.76
C PRO A 216 -9.21 -44.22 -33.32
N PRO A 217 -9.50 -45.27 -32.54
CA PRO A 217 -9.04 -45.39 -31.16
C PRO A 217 -7.50 -45.50 -31.11
N VAL A 218 -6.92 -44.82 -30.12
CA VAL A 218 -5.48 -44.77 -29.88
C VAL A 218 -5.01 -46.13 -29.33
N PRO A 219 -3.90 -46.72 -29.80
CA PRO A 219 -3.36 -47.95 -29.24
C PRO A 219 -2.80 -47.72 -27.82
N ASP A 220 -2.91 -48.74 -26.96
CA ASP A 220 -2.37 -48.75 -25.60
C ASP A 220 -0.86 -48.50 -25.58
N VAL A 221 -0.45 -47.64 -24.65
CA VAL A 221 0.96 -47.26 -24.43
C VAL A 221 1.68 -48.40 -23.71
N PRO A 222 2.81 -48.93 -24.22
CA PRO A 222 3.57 -49.95 -23.53
C PRO A 222 4.23 -49.39 -22.25
N PRO A 223 4.46 -50.23 -21.22
CA PRO A 223 5.05 -49.79 -19.97
C PRO A 223 6.49 -49.32 -20.17
N VAL A 224 6.82 -48.19 -19.53
CA VAL A 224 8.14 -47.56 -19.55
C VAL A 224 9.18 -48.47 -18.86
N PRO A 225 10.37 -48.70 -19.44
CA PRO A 225 11.40 -49.51 -18.79
C PRO A 225 11.99 -48.79 -17.58
N SER A 226 12.26 -49.56 -16.52
CA SER A 226 12.89 -49.11 -15.28
C SER A 226 14.28 -48.53 -15.53
N VAL A 227 14.50 -47.30 -15.04
CA VAL A 227 15.79 -46.60 -15.10
C VAL A 227 16.80 -47.28 -14.16
N PRO A 228 18.01 -47.64 -14.62
CA PRO A 228 19.05 -48.19 -13.74
C PRO A 228 19.59 -47.15 -12.75
N PRO A 229 20.09 -47.56 -11.58
CA PRO A 229 20.63 -46.65 -10.57
C PRO A 229 21.92 -45.97 -11.06
N ALA A 230 22.06 -44.69 -10.69
CA ALA A 230 23.22 -43.87 -11.03
C ALA A 230 24.53 -44.39 -10.39
N PRO A 231 25.68 -44.25 -11.06
CA PRO A 231 26.97 -44.66 -10.51
C PRO A 231 27.41 -43.74 -9.36
N PRO A 232 28.24 -44.23 -8.42
CA PRO A 232 28.75 -43.43 -7.32
C PRO A 232 29.75 -42.37 -7.81
N ALA A 233 29.70 -41.19 -7.19
CA ALA A 233 30.59 -40.07 -7.50
C ALA A 233 32.06 -40.39 -7.18
N PRO A 234 33.03 -39.83 -7.96
CA PRO A 234 34.44 -40.06 -7.69
C PRO A 234 34.90 -39.31 -6.45
N SER A 235 35.73 -39.98 -5.64
CA SER A 235 36.42 -39.42 -4.48
C SER A 235 37.52 -38.47 -4.95
N MET A 236 37.41 -37.19 -4.61
CA MET A 236 38.46 -36.20 -4.90
C MET A 236 39.61 -36.36 -3.91
N ALA A 237 40.78 -36.67 -4.46
CA ALA A 237 42.06 -36.75 -3.79
C ALA A 237 42.45 -35.43 -3.11
N ARG A 238 43.18 -35.58 -2.00
CA ARG A 238 43.81 -34.53 -1.20
C ARG A 238 45.21 -34.23 -1.80
N ALA A 239 45.45 -32.99 -2.23
CA ALA A 239 46.77 -32.35 -2.40
C ALA A 239 46.53 -30.88 -2.82
N GLY A 240 47.22 -29.84 -2.34
CA GLY A 240 48.39 -29.75 -1.48
C GLY A 240 48.44 -28.39 -0.78
N LEU A 241 49.41 -28.26 0.11
CA LEU A 241 49.66 -27.09 0.95
C LEU A 241 50.01 -25.85 0.10
N ALA A 242 49.35 -24.73 0.39
CA ALA A 242 49.81 -23.39 0.01
C ALA A 242 50.54 -22.75 1.20
N ALA A 243 51.69 -22.16 0.92
CA ALA A 243 52.63 -21.52 1.84
C ALA A 243 52.02 -20.33 2.64
N PRO A 244 52.61 -19.95 3.79
CA PRO A 244 52.11 -18.83 4.59
C PRO A 244 52.45 -17.47 3.94
N VAL A 245 51.47 -16.58 3.96
CA VAL A 245 51.59 -15.17 3.54
C VAL A 245 52.22 -14.36 4.70
N PRO A 246 53.20 -13.47 4.48
CA PRO A 246 53.82 -12.72 5.57
C PRO A 246 52.87 -11.67 6.14
N SER A 247 52.87 -11.55 7.47
CA SER A 247 52.06 -10.59 8.23
C SER A 247 52.58 -9.16 8.09
N VAL A 248 51.67 -8.23 7.82
CA VAL A 248 51.92 -6.78 7.83
C VAL A 248 51.97 -6.28 9.28
N PRO A 249 53.00 -5.53 9.71
CA PRO A 249 53.07 -4.99 11.07
C PRO A 249 52.09 -3.82 11.28
N PRO A 250 51.61 -3.60 12.52
CA PRO A 250 50.74 -2.46 12.84
C PRO A 250 51.51 -1.13 12.86
N PRO A 251 50.84 0.02 12.60
CA PRO A 251 51.47 1.34 12.68
C PRO A 251 51.82 1.72 14.13
N PRO A 252 52.84 2.58 14.34
CA PRO A 252 53.33 2.96 15.66
C PRO A 252 52.36 3.87 16.41
N SER A 253 52.33 3.70 17.74
CA SER A 253 51.58 4.51 18.70
C SER A 253 52.16 5.92 18.80
N VAL A 254 51.29 6.93 18.67
CA VAL A 254 51.64 8.33 18.97
C VAL A 254 51.68 8.57 20.49
N PRO A 255 52.67 9.31 21.01
CA PRO A 255 52.85 9.51 22.45
C PRO A 255 51.87 10.54 23.03
N SER A 256 51.52 10.31 24.30
CA SER A 256 50.71 11.19 25.14
C SER A 256 51.44 12.52 25.42
N VAL A 257 50.73 13.64 25.24
CA VAL A 257 51.16 14.97 25.67
C VAL A 257 50.62 15.24 27.09
N PRO A 258 51.38 15.90 27.99
CA PRO A 258 51.06 16.02 29.41
C PRO A 258 49.98 17.07 29.71
N SER A 259 49.26 16.87 30.80
CA SER A 259 48.36 17.85 31.42
C SER A 259 49.10 18.84 32.33
N MET A 260 48.47 20.01 32.53
CA MET A 260 48.45 20.93 33.71
C MET A 260 48.75 22.41 33.35
N PRO A 261 48.28 23.43 34.11
CA PRO A 261 47.31 23.45 35.21
C PRO A 261 46.14 24.45 35.01
N SER A 262 45.21 24.41 35.97
CA SER A 262 44.13 25.38 36.20
C SER A 262 44.63 26.77 36.56
N GLU A 263 43.95 27.80 36.06
CA GLU A 263 43.83 29.09 36.75
C GLU A 263 42.36 29.46 36.89
N GLN A 264 42.00 29.73 38.14
CA GLN A 264 40.76 30.35 38.56
C GLN A 264 40.84 31.83 38.18
N ASP A 265 39.82 32.34 37.49
CA ASP A 265 39.25 33.64 37.81
C ASP A 265 37.88 33.80 37.16
N MET A 266 36.90 34.12 38.00
CA MET A 266 35.57 34.64 37.67
C MET A 266 35.47 35.98 38.44
N PRO A 267 34.50 36.88 38.16
CA PRO A 267 33.43 36.84 37.15
C PRO A 267 33.31 38.18 36.36
N HIS A 268 32.54 38.21 35.26
CA HIS A 268 31.59 39.31 34.99
C HIS A 268 30.63 38.99 33.82
N GLY A 269 29.39 38.68 34.21
CA GLY A 269 28.11 39.05 33.59
C GLY A 269 27.93 39.14 32.07
N ARG A 270 27.25 38.13 31.49
CA ARG A 270 26.10 38.30 30.59
C ARG A 270 25.36 36.94 30.47
N PRO A 271 24.01 36.89 30.42
CA PRO A 271 23.33 35.60 30.23
C PRO A 271 23.47 35.19 28.76
N GLU A 272 24.34 34.22 28.48
CA GLU A 272 24.32 33.52 27.20
C GLU A 272 23.08 32.65 27.12
N LYS A 273 22.34 32.83 26.03
CA LYS A 273 21.24 31.97 25.63
C LYS A 273 21.77 30.54 25.58
N SER A 274 21.12 29.66 26.33
CA SER A 274 21.16 28.21 26.16
C SER A 274 21.13 27.87 24.67
N ASP A 275 22.26 27.46 24.11
CA ASP A 275 22.31 26.74 22.85
C ASP A 275 21.51 25.46 23.05
N ALA A 276 20.25 25.49 22.61
CA ALA A 276 19.45 24.30 22.45
C ALA A 276 20.25 23.36 21.55
N ALA A 277 20.74 22.26 22.14
CA ALA A 277 21.46 21.22 21.43
C ALA A 277 20.72 20.91 20.12
N ALA A 278 21.39 21.12 18.99
CA ALA A 278 20.83 20.78 17.69
C ALA A 278 20.31 19.33 17.77
N PRO A 279 19.08 19.05 17.29
CA PRO A 279 18.54 17.71 17.36
C PRO A 279 19.55 16.74 16.71
N PRO A 280 19.83 15.58 17.33
CA PRO A 280 20.83 14.67 16.82
C PRO A 280 20.50 14.37 15.36
N LEU A 281 21.46 14.65 14.47
CA LEU A 281 21.32 14.39 13.05
C LEU A 281 20.84 12.94 12.89
N LEU A 282 19.62 12.76 12.38
CA LEU A 282 19.07 11.44 12.13
C LEU A 282 20.08 10.68 11.26
N ASP A 283 20.61 9.58 11.79
CA ASP A 283 21.56 8.71 11.10
C ASP A 283 21.06 8.43 9.67
N ARG A 284 21.70 9.05 8.67
CA ARG A 284 21.21 9.01 7.29
C ARG A 284 21.55 7.68 6.60
N ARG A 285 22.22 6.76 7.29
CA ARG A 285 22.47 5.42 6.75
C ARG A 285 21.14 4.75 6.36
N PRO A 286 21.11 4.01 5.25
CA PRO A 286 19.92 3.26 4.86
C PRO A 286 19.68 2.04 5.74
N TRP A 287 20.56 1.77 6.72
CA TRP A 287 20.53 0.64 7.63
C TRP A 287 20.85 1.07 9.07
N VAL A 288 20.52 0.22 10.04
CA VAL A 288 20.85 0.42 11.46
C VAL A 288 21.22 -0.90 12.12
N ARG A 289 21.86 -0.82 13.31
CA ARG A 289 22.00 -1.95 14.24
C ARG A 289 21.27 -1.72 15.56
N GLY A 290 20.56 -2.75 16.03
CA GLY A 290 20.00 -2.75 17.38
C GLY A 290 18.71 -3.55 17.51
N LYS A 291 18.15 -3.52 18.73
CA LYS A 291 16.86 -4.15 19.03
C LYS A 291 15.74 -3.46 18.26
N GLY A 292 14.89 -4.29 17.65
CA GLY A 292 13.63 -3.87 17.06
C GLY A 292 12.46 -4.66 17.61
N PHE A 293 11.26 -4.20 17.36
CA PHE A 293 10.04 -4.96 17.63
C PHE A 293 9.03 -4.75 16.51
N ASP A 294 8.10 -5.69 16.41
CA ASP A 294 6.88 -5.52 15.65
C ASP A 294 5.67 -5.84 16.51
N THR A 295 4.57 -5.18 16.22
CA THR A 295 3.28 -5.41 16.89
C THR A 295 2.17 -5.13 15.91
N CYS A 296 1.04 -5.80 16.11
CA CYS A 296 -0.01 -5.87 15.11
C CYS A 296 -0.61 -4.48 14.78
N THR A 297 -0.79 -3.62 15.78
CA THR A 297 -1.30 -2.25 15.63
C THR A 297 -0.22 -1.24 16.00
N ALA A 298 0.00 -0.22 15.15
CA ALA A 298 0.89 0.89 15.46
C ALA A 298 0.59 1.48 16.86
N PRO A 299 1.55 1.48 17.80
CA PRO A 299 1.32 1.99 19.16
C PRO A 299 0.98 3.47 19.20
N SER A 300 0.46 3.96 20.33
CA SER A 300 0.32 5.41 20.55
C SER A 300 1.70 6.08 20.63
N LEU A 301 1.76 7.40 20.39
CA LEU A 301 3.02 8.15 20.50
C LEU A 301 3.58 8.14 21.93
N ALA A 302 2.71 8.11 22.95
CA ALA A 302 3.12 7.95 24.34
C ALA A 302 3.79 6.59 24.59
N ALA A 303 3.22 5.51 24.04
CA ALA A 303 3.82 4.19 24.11
C ALA A 303 5.18 4.15 23.39
N MET A 304 5.28 4.75 22.19
CA MET A 304 6.54 4.87 21.47
C MET A 304 7.60 5.63 22.29
N LYS A 305 7.24 6.74 22.93
CA LYS A 305 8.15 7.48 23.82
C LYS A 305 8.63 6.63 25.00
N ALA A 306 7.71 5.91 25.66
CA ALA A 306 8.04 5.04 26.78
C ALA A 306 8.96 3.86 26.40
N TRP A 307 8.82 3.35 25.17
CA TRP A 307 9.58 2.21 24.67
C TRP A 307 10.91 2.59 24.00
N ARG A 308 11.15 3.87 23.71
CA ARG A 308 12.32 4.34 22.97
C ARG A 308 13.67 3.98 23.60
N PRO A 309 13.84 3.99 24.94
CA PRO A 309 15.09 3.56 25.57
C PRO A 309 15.44 2.09 25.27
N SER A 310 14.43 1.23 25.10
CA SER A 310 14.61 -0.23 24.96
C SER A 310 14.77 -0.68 23.51
N PHE A 311 14.15 0.04 22.57
CA PHE A 311 14.13 -0.33 21.15
C PHE A 311 14.53 0.83 20.24
N LYS A 312 15.33 0.51 19.21
CA LYS A 312 15.76 1.47 18.18
C LYS A 312 14.90 1.39 16.93
N VAL A 313 14.24 0.25 16.69
CA VAL A 313 13.51 -0.03 15.45
C VAL A 313 12.10 -0.49 15.76
N THR A 314 11.11 0.01 15.01
CA THR A 314 9.73 -0.50 15.03
C THR A 314 9.30 -0.90 13.64
N ASN A 315 8.57 -2.00 13.52
CA ASN A 315 7.84 -2.31 12.29
C ASN A 315 6.49 -1.57 12.24
N ILE A 316 5.98 -1.33 11.03
CA ILE A 316 4.60 -0.87 10.78
C ILE A 316 3.97 -1.65 9.63
N TYR A 317 2.68 -1.97 9.75
CA TYR A 317 1.94 -2.67 8.69
C TYR A 317 1.15 -1.69 7.81
N ILE A 318 1.76 -1.31 6.69
CA ILE A 318 1.29 -0.20 5.85
C ILE A 318 0.07 -0.56 4.99
N GLY A 319 -0.23 -1.84 4.80
CA GLY A 319 -1.39 -2.27 4.02
C GLY A 319 -1.37 -3.76 3.65
N GLY A 320 -2.24 -4.12 2.71
CA GLY A 320 -2.36 -5.45 2.13
C GLY A 320 -3.58 -6.23 2.61
N ALA A 321 -4.07 -7.12 1.74
CA ALA A 321 -5.32 -7.87 1.93
C ALA A 321 -5.29 -8.84 3.13
N ALA A 322 -4.11 -9.31 3.54
CA ALA A 322 -3.95 -10.22 4.67
C ALA A 322 -3.51 -9.49 5.96
N ARG A 323 -3.57 -8.15 6.00
CA ARG A 323 -3.23 -7.38 7.20
C ARG A 323 -4.25 -7.65 8.31
N GLY A 324 -3.79 -8.21 9.43
CA GLY A 324 -4.66 -8.71 10.50
C GLY A 324 -5.22 -7.69 11.49
N CYS A 325 -4.58 -6.53 11.67
CA CYS A 325 -5.03 -5.51 12.63
C CYS A 325 -5.30 -4.14 12.02
N ALA A 326 -6.29 -3.46 12.60
CA ALA A 326 -6.57 -2.06 12.32
C ALA A 326 -5.37 -1.19 12.74
N GLN A 327 -5.22 -0.06 12.06
CA GLN A 327 -4.10 0.85 12.25
C GLN A 327 -4.59 2.27 12.62
N PRO A 328 -5.32 2.45 13.74
CA PRO A 328 -5.90 3.74 14.10
C PRO A 328 -4.86 4.85 14.29
N ASN A 329 -3.65 4.51 14.75
CA ASN A 329 -2.58 5.49 14.98
C ASN A 329 -1.71 5.74 13.74
N LEU A 330 -1.71 4.83 12.74
CA LEU A 330 -0.75 4.88 11.64
C LEU A 330 -1.12 5.96 10.62
N THR A 331 -0.52 7.13 10.80
CA THR A 331 -0.71 8.31 9.95
C THR A 331 0.64 8.87 9.51
N LYS A 332 0.64 9.78 8.52
CA LYS A 332 1.84 10.54 8.14
C LYS A 332 2.44 11.32 9.33
N ARG A 333 1.59 11.83 10.22
CA ARG A 333 2.01 12.50 11.45
C ARG A 333 2.73 11.54 12.39
N TRP A 334 2.14 10.38 12.64
CA TRP A 334 2.75 9.36 13.48
C TRP A 334 4.12 8.92 12.96
N VAL A 335 4.22 8.66 11.65
CA VAL A 335 5.50 8.26 11.03
C VAL A 335 6.57 9.33 11.25
N ARG A 336 6.25 10.60 11.04
CA ARG A 336 7.18 11.70 11.28
C ARG A 336 7.58 11.79 12.75
N GLU A 337 6.62 11.81 13.68
CA GLU A 337 6.95 11.98 15.11
C GLU A 337 7.74 10.80 15.68
N VAL A 338 7.46 9.57 15.25
CA VAL A 338 8.27 8.40 15.63
C VAL A 338 9.69 8.47 15.06
N ARG A 339 9.85 8.99 13.83
CA ARG A 339 11.17 9.28 13.26
C ARG A 339 11.90 10.35 14.05
N ASP A 340 11.22 11.42 14.45
CA ASP A 340 11.78 12.52 15.24
C ASP A 340 12.16 12.09 16.66
N MET A 341 11.47 11.09 17.23
CA MET A 341 11.90 10.38 18.46
C MET A 341 13.19 9.54 18.27
N GLY A 342 13.70 9.45 17.04
CA GLY A 342 14.91 8.71 16.70
C GLY A 342 14.69 7.21 16.49
N TYR A 343 13.46 6.75 16.27
CA TYR A 343 13.22 5.38 15.80
C TYR A 343 13.58 5.22 14.32
N ARG A 344 14.07 4.03 13.98
CA ARG A 344 14.00 3.52 12.61
C ARG A 344 12.71 2.73 12.39
N ILE A 345 12.20 2.74 11.17
CA ILE A 345 10.93 2.11 10.84
C ILE A 345 11.15 1.03 9.79
N THR A 346 10.51 -0.12 9.97
CA THR A 346 10.42 -1.19 8.96
C THR A 346 9.01 -1.15 8.35
N PRO A 347 8.80 -0.59 7.14
CA PRO A 347 7.49 -0.59 6.50
C PRO A 347 7.19 -1.97 5.89
N THR A 348 6.10 -2.60 6.32
CA THR A 348 5.75 -3.97 5.92
C THR A 348 4.36 -4.03 5.29
N TYR A 349 4.24 -4.74 4.18
CA TYR A 349 3.01 -4.92 3.41
C TYR A 349 2.54 -6.38 3.43
N VAL A 350 1.35 -6.62 3.98
CA VAL A 350 0.81 -7.97 4.22
C VAL A 350 -0.21 -8.33 3.13
N GLY A 351 0.31 -8.65 1.95
CA GLY A 351 -0.49 -8.94 0.75
C GLY A 351 -1.05 -10.38 0.73
N LEU A 352 -1.45 -10.83 -0.47
CA LEU A 352 -1.91 -12.20 -0.69
C LEU A 352 -0.83 -13.24 -0.37
N GLN A 353 -1.18 -14.28 0.38
CA GLN A 353 -0.27 -15.32 0.81
C GLN A 353 -0.16 -16.47 -0.19
N ALA A 354 0.86 -17.32 0.00
CA ALA A 354 1.12 -18.47 -0.84
C ALA A 354 -0.14 -19.36 -1.05
N PRO A 355 -0.32 -19.98 -2.22
CA PRO A 355 -1.48 -20.84 -2.53
C PRO A 355 -1.59 -22.08 -1.64
N CYS A 356 -0.52 -22.44 -0.92
CA CYS A 356 -0.49 -23.55 0.03
C CYS A 356 -0.46 -23.09 1.49
N SER A 357 -0.79 -21.81 1.74
CA SER A 357 -0.99 -21.26 3.08
C SER A 357 -2.33 -21.74 3.69
N SER A 358 -2.51 -21.53 4.99
CA SER A 358 -3.80 -21.64 5.67
C SER A 358 -4.57 -20.31 5.73
N ARG A 359 -3.93 -19.18 5.36
CA ARG A 359 -4.61 -17.87 5.35
C ARG A 359 -5.64 -17.80 4.22
N PRO A 360 -6.79 -17.13 4.40
CA PRO A 360 -7.83 -17.09 3.37
C PRO A 360 -7.45 -16.21 2.17
N GLN A 361 -6.67 -15.13 2.38
CA GLN A 361 -6.24 -14.25 1.30
C GLN A 361 -5.02 -14.81 0.58
N GLN A 362 -5.24 -15.58 -0.48
CA GLN A 362 -4.19 -16.25 -1.24
C GLN A 362 -4.13 -15.81 -2.70
N PHE A 363 -2.95 -15.90 -3.30
CA PHE A 363 -2.80 -15.90 -4.76
C PHE A 363 -2.76 -17.34 -5.28
N THR A 364 -2.94 -17.52 -6.59
CA THR A 364 -2.85 -18.82 -7.27
C THR A 364 -1.59 -18.89 -8.11
N ALA A 365 -1.21 -20.10 -8.55
CA ALA A 365 -0.08 -20.27 -9.45
C ALA A 365 -0.23 -19.44 -10.75
N LYS A 366 -1.46 -19.29 -11.26
CA LYS A 366 -1.78 -18.56 -12.49
C LYS A 366 -1.61 -17.05 -12.35
N ASN A 367 -1.96 -16.47 -11.19
CA ASN A 367 -1.93 -15.02 -10.99
C ASN A 367 -0.74 -14.53 -10.15
N ALA A 368 0.17 -15.41 -9.74
CA ALA A 368 1.32 -15.09 -8.88
C ALA A 368 2.12 -13.86 -9.36
N ALA A 369 2.48 -13.82 -10.66
CA ALA A 369 3.25 -12.72 -11.23
C ALA A 369 2.48 -11.38 -11.16
N SER A 370 1.21 -11.38 -11.59
CA SER A 370 0.40 -10.17 -11.60
C SER A 370 0.08 -9.68 -10.19
N GLN A 371 -0.14 -10.58 -9.24
CA GLN A 371 -0.39 -10.23 -7.83
C GLN A 371 0.87 -9.70 -7.12
N GLY A 372 2.05 -10.22 -7.45
CA GLY A 372 3.33 -9.67 -6.98
C GLY A 372 3.52 -8.23 -7.43
N ALA A 373 3.29 -7.96 -8.72
CA ALA A 373 3.38 -6.61 -9.27
C ALA A 373 2.30 -5.66 -8.70
N ARG A 374 1.05 -6.11 -8.58
CA ARG A 374 -0.04 -5.30 -8.00
C ARG A 374 0.25 -4.93 -6.55
N SER A 375 0.73 -5.89 -5.76
CA SER A 375 1.12 -5.66 -4.38
C SER A 375 2.21 -4.58 -4.28
N ALA A 376 3.20 -4.59 -5.18
CA ALA A 376 4.28 -3.58 -5.19
C ALA A 376 3.77 -2.16 -5.49
N VAL A 377 2.84 -2.02 -6.42
CA VAL A 377 2.20 -0.73 -6.72
C VAL A 377 1.39 -0.24 -5.53
N ASP A 378 0.66 -1.14 -4.89
CA ASP A 378 -0.15 -0.83 -3.72
C ASP A 378 0.69 -0.37 -2.53
N ALA A 379 1.70 -1.16 -2.18
CA ALA A 379 2.62 -0.88 -1.10
C ALA A 379 3.32 0.47 -1.29
N ALA A 380 3.77 0.77 -2.52
CA ALA A 380 4.34 2.07 -2.83
C ALA A 380 3.33 3.22 -2.65
N ARG A 381 2.05 3.03 -3.03
CA ARG A 381 0.99 4.02 -2.83
C ARG A 381 0.71 4.25 -1.34
N LYS A 382 0.70 3.18 -0.53
CA LYS A 382 0.55 3.23 0.93
C LYS A 382 1.73 3.96 1.59
N ALA A 383 2.95 3.62 1.22
CA ALA A 383 4.16 4.25 1.73
C ALA A 383 4.16 5.76 1.44
N ARG A 384 3.87 6.18 0.20
CA ARG A 384 3.75 7.61 -0.15
C ARG A 384 2.72 8.36 0.69
N ARG A 385 1.53 7.77 0.93
CA ARG A 385 0.47 8.38 1.76
C ARG A 385 0.91 8.57 3.22
N LEU A 386 1.76 7.68 3.72
CA LEU A 386 2.39 7.80 5.04
C LEU A 386 3.59 8.74 5.07
N GLY A 387 3.97 9.35 3.93
CA GLY A 387 5.13 10.23 3.84
C GLY A 387 6.48 9.49 3.85
N ILE A 388 6.49 8.18 3.60
CA ILE A 388 7.72 7.40 3.48
C ILE A 388 8.34 7.68 2.09
N PRO A 389 9.56 8.22 2.02
CA PRO A 389 10.15 8.68 0.77
C PRO A 389 10.58 7.50 -0.12
N LYS A 390 10.74 7.78 -1.42
CA LYS A 390 11.43 6.88 -2.35
C LYS A 390 12.83 6.55 -1.83
N GLY A 391 13.36 5.39 -2.19
CA GLY A 391 14.62 4.84 -1.68
C GLY A 391 14.47 4.12 -0.34
N ALA A 392 13.37 4.31 0.40
CA ALA A 392 13.09 3.54 1.60
C ALA A 392 12.79 2.06 1.28
N PRO A 393 13.15 1.12 2.17
CA PRO A 393 12.76 -0.28 2.03
C PRO A 393 11.26 -0.47 2.29
N ILE A 394 10.66 -1.40 1.56
CA ILE A 394 9.34 -1.95 1.89
C ILE A 394 9.46 -3.47 1.89
N TYR A 395 9.11 -4.08 3.01
CA TYR A 395 9.13 -5.53 3.20
C TYR A 395 7.77 -6.11 2.79
N TYR A 396 7.78 -7.03 1.83
CA TYR A 396 6.61 -7.86 1.61
C TYR A 396 6.54 -8.94 2.68
N ASP A 397 5.41 -9.09 3.34
CA ASP A 397 5.19 -10.18 4.29
C ASP A 397 4.65 -11.42 3.56
N MET A 398 5.55 -12.36 3.30
CA MET A 398 5.22 -13.69 2.79
C MET A 398 5.42 -14.69 3.93
N GLU A 399 4.32 -15.15 4.51
CA GLU A 399 4.37 -16.09 5.62
C GLU A 399 5.01 -17.42 5.27
N ALA A 400 5.26 -18.22 6.31
CA ALA A 400 5.62 -19.61 6.14
C ALA A 400 4.62 -20.33 5.23
N TYR A 401 5.15 -21.15 4.32
CA TYR A 401 4.37 -21.95 3.38
C TYR A 401 5.00 -23.33 3.21
N LYS A 402 4.24 -24.28 2.65
CA LYS A 402 4.70 -25.65 2.40
C LYS A 402 5.75 -25.69 1.29
N SER A 403 6.99 -25.33 1.61
CA SER A 403 8.14 -25.23 0.69
C SER A 403 8.48 -26.55 -0.02
N LYS A 404 8.09 -27.70 0.53
CA LYS A 404 8.25 -29.00 -0.16
C LYS A 404 7.29 -29.20 -1.34
N ASN A 405 6.23 -28.40 -1.45
CA ASN A 405 5.33 -28.45 -2.60
C ASN A 405 5.94 -27.64 -3.77
N PRO A 406 6.33 -28.28 -4.89
CA PRO A 406 7.04 -27.62 -5.98
C PRO A 406 6.18 -26.55 -6.69
N GLY A 407 4.89 -26.83 -6.89
CA GLY A 407 3.96 -25.88 -7.51
C GLY A 407 3.75 -24.63 -6.66
N CYS A 408 3.60 -24.80 -5.34
CA CYS A 408 3.49 -23.68 -4.41
C CYS A 408 4.79 -22.85 -4.37
N LYS A 409 5.95 -23.52 -4.28
CA LYS A 409 7.25 -22.85 -4.31
C LYS A 409 7.43 -22.04 -5.58
N ALA A 410 7.20 -22.63 -6.75
CA ALA A 410 7.32 -21.95 -8.04
C ALA A 410 6.39 -20.73 -8.13
N ALA A 411 5.17 -20.85 -7.59
CA ALA A 411 4.24 -19.72 -7.50
C ALA A 411 4.78 -18.59 -6.61
N VAL A 412 5.31 -18.91 -5.42
CA VAL A 412 5.91 -17.91 -4.51
C VAL A 412 7.13 -17.24 -5.14
N LEU A 413 8.04 -18.00 -5.76
CA LEU A 413 9.22 -17.43 -6.41
C LEU A 413 8.84 -16.46 -7.54
N ARG A 414 7.84 -16.83 -8.37
CA ARG A 414 7.30 -15.95 -9.42
C ARG A 414 6.60 -14.72 -8.86
N PHE A 415 5.90 -14.85 -7.73
CA PHE A 415 5.31 -13.72 -7.01
C PHE A 415 6.39 -12.75 -6.53
N VAL A 416 7.39 -13.26 -5.79
CA VAL A 416 8.48 -12.45 -5.20
C VAL A 416 9.28 -11.76 -6.29
N ASP A 417 9.59 -12.46 -7.39
CA ASP A 417 10.27 -11.89 -8.53
C ASP A 417 9.55 -10.64 -9.09
N ASN A 418 8.24 -10.75 -9.28
CA ASN A 418 7.43 -9.64 -9.82
C ASN A 418 7.20 -8.52 -8.79
N TRP A 419 7.12 -8.85 -7.51
CA TRP A 419 7.16 -7.87 -6.42
C TRP A 419 8.46 -7.05 -6.49
N VAL A 420 9.61 -7.72 -6.55
CA VAL A 420 10.93 -7.09 -6.58
C VAL A 420 11.08 -6.18 -7.80
N ARG A 421 10.83 -6.72 -9.01
CA ARG A 421 10.95 -5.95 -10.25
C ARG A 421 10.03 -4.73 -10.27
N ARG A 422 8.77 -4.89 -9.83
CA ARG A 422 7.80 -3.80 -9.88
C ARG A 422 8.06 -2.76 -8.81
N LEU A 423 8.43 -3.15 -7.58
CA LEU A 423 8.65 -2.18 -6.50
C LEU A 423 9.90 -1.33 -6.76
N LYS A 424 10.95 -1.91 -7.36
CA LYS A 424 12.09 -1.13 -7.84
C LYS A 424 11.65 -0.04 -8.83
N LYS A 425 10.74 -0.35 -9.76
CA LYS A 425 10.18 0.61 -10.73
C LYS A 425 9.33 1.72 -10.09
N THR A 426 8.78 1.51 -8.89
CA THR A 426 8.06 2.57 -8.16
C THR A 426 8.99 3.49 -7.37
N GLY A 427 10.30 3.18 -7.34
CA GLY A 427 11.32 3.95 -6.64
C GLY A 427 11.52 3.56 -5.17
N TYR A 428 11.00 2.41 -4.73
CA TYR A 428 11.24 1.87 -3.38
C TYR A 428 12.18 0.67 -3.43
N GLU A 429 12.77 0.35 -2.29
CA GLU A 429 13.70 -0.77 -2.16
C GLU A 429 12.97 -2.07 -1.81
N PRO A 430 12.91 -3.06 -2.73
CA PRO A 430 12.15 -4.28 -2.49
C PRO A 430 12.80 -5.16 -1.45
N SER A 431 12.12 -5.36 -0.33
CA SER A 431 12.58 -6.23 0.75
C SER A 431 11.55 -7.33 1.01
N LEU A 432 11.94 -8.37 1.75
CA LEU A 432 11.09 -9.54 1.99
C LEU A 432 11.15 -9.95 3.46
N TYR A 433 9.97 -10.10 4.06
CA TYR A 433 9.79 -10.89 5.26
C TYR A 433 9.34 -12.32 4.90
N SER A 434 9.95 -13.33 5.53
CA SER A 434 9.45 -14.71 5.49
C SER A 434 10.12 -15.61 6.54
N SER A 435 9.65 -16.85 6.67
CA SER A 435 10.33 -17.88 7.47
C SER A 435 11.69 -18.24 6.86
N VAL A 436 12.71 -18.39 7.72
CA VAL A 436 14.02 -18.89 7.31
C VAL A 436 13.95 -20.30 6.70
N LYS A 437 12.95 -21.09 7.08
CA LYS A 437 12.77 -22.49 6.64
C LYS A 437 11.95 -22.62 5.35
N SER A 438 11.35 -21.54 4.83
CA SER A 438 10.61 -21.53 3.56
C SER A 438 11.07 -20.38 2.65
N GLY A 439 10.45 -19.21 2.73
CA GLY A 439 10.60 -18.16 1.73
C GLY A 439 12.01 -17.61 1.63
N ILE A 440 12.69 -17.37 2.76
CA ILE A 440 14.07 -16.87 2.74
C ILE A 440 15.02 -17.89 2.12
N ARG A 441 14.89 -19.17 2.52
CA ARG A 441 15.70 -20.26 1.94
C ARG A 441 15.42 -20.45 0.46
N ASP A 442 14.14 -20.52 0.06
CA ASP A 442 13.76 -20.77 -1.33
C ASP A 442 14.18 -19.59 -2.22
N VAL A 443 13.90 -18.35 -1.80
CA VAL A 443 14.33 -17.14 -2.53
C VAL A 443 15.84 -17.04 -2.55
N GLY A 444 16.56 -17.45 -1.50
CA GLY A 444 18.02 -17.44 -1.48
C GLY A 444 18.63 -18.41 -2.49
N ARG A 445 18.10 -19.63 -2.58
CA ARG A 445 18.58 -20.68 -3.50
C ARG A 445 18.15 -20.51 -4.95
N ALA A 446 17.06 -19.80 -5.22
CA ALA A 446 16.48 -19.76 -6.55
C ALA A 446 17.28 -18.90 -7.54
N ASP A 447 17.72 -19.48 -8.65
CA ASP A 447 18.31 -18.72 -9.75
C ASP A 447 17.23 -18.17 -10.70
N GLY A 448 17.60 -17.21 -11.56
CA GLY A 448 16.70 -16.65 -12.58
C GLY A 448 15.62 -15.69 -12.06
N ILE A 449 15.58 -15.39 -10.76
CA ILE A 449 14.67 -14.40 -10.17
C ILE A 449 15.42 -13.16 -9.67
N SER A 450 14.72 -12.03 -9.66
CA SER A 450 15.18 -10.81 -9.02
C SER A 450 15.10 -10.99 -7.50
N LYS A 451 16.22 -10.77 -6.81
CA LYS A 451 16.30 -10.92 -5.36
C LYS A 451 15.86 -9.63 -4.64
N PRO A 452 15.20 -9.73 -3.48
CA PRO A 452 15.02 -8.60 -2.58
C PRO A 452 16.37 -7.99 -2.18
N VAL A 453 16.42 -6.68 -1.94
CA VAL A 453 17.63 -5.99 -1.50
C VAL A 453 17.95 -6.25 -0.03
N ALA A 454 16.95 -6.56 0.80
CA ALA A 454 17.11 -6.89 2.20
C ALA A 454 16.05 -7.92 2.63
N VAL A 455 16.35 -8.63 3.72
CA VAL A 455 15.49 -9.68 4.27
C VAL A 455 15.23 -9.46 5.75
N TRP A 456 14.00 -9.74 6.15
CA TRP A 456 13.57 -9.89 7.53
C TRP A 456 13.13 -11.35 7.72
N PHE A 457 13.94 -12.15 8.40
CA PHE A 457 13.69 -13.59 8.49
C PHE A 457 13.16 -13.98 9.87
N ALA A 458 12.09 -14.78 9.87
CA ALA A 458 11.57 -15.40 11.09
C ALA A 458 12.29 -16.71 11.39
N ASN A 459 12.95 -16.76 12.55
CA ASN A 459 13.43 -17.99 13.17
C ASN A 459 13.41 -17.81 14.69
N TRP A 460 12.37 -18.35 15.34
CA TRP A 460 12.10 -18.16 16.77
C TRP A 460 12.94 -19.08 17.65
N ASP A 461 14.26 -18.96 17.54
CA ASP A 461 15.24 -19.75 18.30
C ASP A 461 15.73 -19.04 19.57
N GLY A 462 15.17 -17.86 19.89
CA GLY A 462 15.59 -17.03 21.01
C GLY A 462 16.94 -16.33 20.81
N ARG A 463 17.62 -16.51 19.67
CA ARG A 463 18.96 -15.99 19.43
C ARG A 463 18.91 -14.68 18.66
N ALA A 464 19.18 -13.58 19.35
CA ALA A 464 19.30 -12.24 18.77
C ALA A 464 20.61 -12.04 17.96
N LYS A 465 20.82 -12.87 16.93
CA LYS A 465 21.93 -12.75 15.95
C LYS A 465 21.40 -12.89 14.53
N VAL A 466 21.80 -11.97 13.64
CA VAL A 466 21.42 -11.99 12.20
C VAL A 466 22.33 -12.84 11.32
N TYR A 467 23.42 -13.36 11.88
CA TYR A 467 24.42 -14.23 11.22
C TYR A 467 24.55 -15.55 11.99
N GLY A 468 25.08 -16.58 11.31
CA GLY A 468 25.25 -17.92 11.87
C GLY A 468 23.96 -18.74 11.95
N ASP A 469 22.94 -18.42 11.14
CA ASP A 469 21.71 -19.21 11.06
C ASP A 469 21.93 -20.44 10.14
N PRO A 470 21.63 -21.67 10.59
CA PRO A 470 21.91 -22.88 9.81
C PRO A 470 21.10 -22.98 8.51
N PHE A 471 20.01 -22.22 8.37
CA PHE A 471 19.17 -22.23 7.17
C PHE A 471 19.51 -21.11 6.19
N MET A 472 20.37 -20.15 6.56
CA MET A 472 20.71 -18.98 5.75
C MET A 472 22.23 -18.71 5.80
N PRO A 473 22.99 -19.08 4.75
CA PRO A 473 24.43 -18.82 4.67
C PRO A 473 24.80 -17.34 4.88
N ASP A 474 25.93 -17.06 5.55
CA ASP A 474 26.31 -15.71 5.96
C ASP A 474 26.66 -14.73 4.83
N HIS A 475 26.93 -15.23 3.62
CA HIS A 475 27.16 -14.39 2.45
C HIS A 475 25.85 -13.89 1.80
N TRP A 476 24.69 -14.50 2.06
CA TRP A 476 23.42 -14.05 1.48
C TRP A 476 22.92 -12.75 2.10
N TRP A 477 22.59 -11.72 1.32
CA TRP A 477 22.16 -10.43 1.86
C TRP A 477 23.12 -9.89 2.94
N SER A 478 24.42 -9.93 2.67
CA SER A 478 25.46 -9.36 3.53
C SER A 478 26.20 -8.23 2.79
N PRO A 479 26.73 -7.22 3.49
CA PRO A 479 26.46 -6.84 4.89
C PRO A 479 25.17 -6.00 5.02
N HIS A 480 24.72 -5.76 6.25
CA HIS A 480 23.71 -4.73 6.59
C HIS A 480 22.35 -4.82 5.88
N ARG A 481 21.91 -6.04 5.58
CA ARG A 481 20.67 -6.30 4.81
C ARG A 481 19.79 -7.35 5.49
N ARG A 482 19.95 -7.55 6.80
CA ARG A 482 19.30 -8.62 7.57
C ARG A 482 18.58 -8.10 8.81
N ILE A 483 17.36 -8.54 9.00
CA ILE A 483 16.61 -8.42 10.25
C ILE A 483 16.19 -9.83 10.65
N LYS A 484 16.25 -10.17 11.94
CA LYS A 484 15.77 -11.45 12.43
C LYS A 484 14.67 -11.23 13.45
N GLN A 485 13.50 -11.84 13.21
CA GLN A 485 12.50 -12.06 14.26
C GLN A 485 12.90 -13.32 15.02
N TYR A 486 13.44 -13.14 16.22
CA TYR A 486 14.01 -14.24 17.01
C TYR A 486 13.07 -14.73 18.11
N ARG A 487 11.96 -14.04 18.35
CA ARG A 487 10.91 -14.41 19.30
C ARG A 487 9.55 -13.91 18.80
N GLY A 488 8.58 -14.81 18.66
CA GLY A 488 7.20 -14.48 18.35
C GLY A 488 6.42 -13.94 19.56
N GLY A 489 5.11 -13.84 19.43
CA GLY A 489 4.23 -13.08 20.31
C GLY A 489 4.45 -13.30 21.81
N HIS A 490 4.74 -12.21 22.52
CA HIS A 490 4.84 -12.16 23.96
C HIS A 490 4.62 -10.73 24.47
N ARG A 491 4.30 -10.59 25.76
CA ARG A 491 4.18 -9.27 26.38
C ARG A 491 5.54 -8.81 26.92
N GLU A 492 5.88 -7.56 26.64
CA GLU A 492 6.94 -6.83 27.36
C GLU A 492 6.36 -5.54 27.93
N THR A 493 7.02 -5.01 28.97
CA THR A 493 6.63 -3.74 29.62
C THR A 493 7.85 -2.83 29.67
N HIS A 494 7.71 -1.63 29.11
CA HIS A 494 8.78 -0.61 29.09
C HIS A 494 8.17 0.76 29.41
N GLY A 495 8.81 1.51 30.32
CA GLY A 495 8.31 2.82 30.76
C GLY A 495 6.85 2.77 31.26
N GLY A 496 6.45 1.68 31.93
CA GLY A 496 5.09 1.47 32.43
C GLY A 496 4.04 1.05 31.39
N VAL A 497 4.42 0.84 30.12
CA VAL A 497 3.48 0.47 29.04
C VAL A 497 3.71 -0.98 28.61
N THR A 498 2.69 -1.83 28.71
CA THR A 498 2.72 -3.23 28.25
C THR A 498 2.20 -3.35 26.81
N ILE A 499 2.95 -4.02 25.93
CA ILE A 499 2.56 -4.30 24.55
C ILE A 499 2.86 -5.76 24.23
N ASN A 500 1.97 -6.42 23.49
CA ASN A 500 2.28 -7.70 22.86
C ASN A 500 3.10 -7.47 21.58
N ILE A 501 4.32 -7.99 21.55
CA ILE A 501 5.27 -7.79 20.47
C ILE A 501 5.86 -9.11 19.99
N ASP A 502 6.47 -9.06 18.81
CA ASP A 502 7.52 -9.98 18.42
C ASP A 502 8.87 -9.24 18.51
N SER A 503 9.90 -9.91 19.01
CA SER A 503 11.23 -9.31 19.20
C SER A 503 12.10 -9.52 17.98
N ASN A 504 12.77 -8.43 17.57
CA ASN A 504 13.66 -8.41 16.42
C ASN A 504 15.07 -7.95 16.78
N ILE A 505 16.06 -8.47 16.07
CA ILE A 505 17.41 -7.91 16.02
C ILE A 505 17.69 -7.44 14.60
N VAL A 506 18.18 -6.20 14.49
CA VAL A 506 18.35 -5.51 13.21
C VAL A 506 19.83 -5.32 12.93
N ASP A 507 20.26 -5.73 11.73
CA ASP A 507 21.47 -5.29 11.04
C ASP A 507 21.14 -5.14 9.55
N GLY A 508 20.25 -4.19 9.26
CA GLY A 508 19.44 -4.24 8.05
C GLY A 508 18.89 -2.91 7.63
N ARG A 509 18.40 -2.88 6.38
CA ARG A 509 17.81 -1.69 5.78
C ARG A 509 16.49 -1.33 6.44
N VAL A 510 16.35 -0.07 6.84
CA VAL A 510 15.20 0.48 7.55
C VAL A 510 15.01 1.94 7.15
N TYR A 511 13.78 2.43 7.17
CA TYR A 511 13.47 3.84 6.97
C TYR A 511 13.88 4.67 8.18
#